data_AF-A0A925I5Z7-F1
#
_entry.id   AF-A0A925I5Z7-F1
#
_cell.length_a   1.000
_cell.length_b   1.000
_cell.length_c   1.000
_cell.angle_alpha   90.00
_cell.angle_beta   90.00
_cell.angle_gamma   90.00
#
_symmetry.space_group_name_H-M   'P 1'
#
loop_
_entity.id
_entity.type
_entity.pdbx_description
1 polymer ?
#
loop_
_entity_poly.entity_id
_entity_poly.type
_entity_poly.pdbx_seq_one_letter_code
_entity_poly.pdbx_strand_id
1 'polypeptide(L)'
;MHGKFVIAANENDSLSVQVLGFEKLVIHVNKLANENDSVKAFKKFRLKITTYNLAAVYVNAFKIKPNERAYMKRIINRPTVRGIQIAESPITALWQRFSKRGKELEKLEKIFEDVLRKEAIDQKINTESLRKLVGDENITIEQFRIICPEITDDFILYADSYELYNAISASYKNWKKRMKKVK
;
A
#
# COMPACT_ATOMS: atom_id res chain seq x y z
N MET A 1 28.54 -5.06 0.60
CA MET A 1 28.93 -4.98 2.02
C MET A 1 29.59 -6.28 2.44
N HIS A 2 30.85 -6.28 2.87
CA HIS A 2 31.69 -7.48 2.96
C HIS A 2 31.52 -8.35 4.24
N GLY A 3 30.29 -8.49 4.77
CA GLY A 3 29.89 -9.55 5.72
C GLY A 3 30.77 -9.79 6.95
N LYS A 4 31.62 -8.84 7.33
CA LYS A 4 32.61 -8.93 8.40
C LYS A 4 32.43 -7.73 9.31
N PHE A 5 32.43 -7.99 10.62
CA PHE A 5 32.33 -6.97 11.65
C PHE A 5 33.23 -7.37 12.82
N VAL A 6 33.76 -6.37 13.53
CA VAL A 6 34.59 -6.54 14.72
C VAL A 6 33.90 -5.77 15.84
N ILE A 7 33.69 -6.44 16.97
CA ILE A 7 32.99 -5.88 18.13
C ILE A 7 33.82 -6.25 19.36
N ALA A 8 34.05 -5.28 20.24
CA ALA A 8 34.62 -5.54 21.56
C ALA A 8 33.50 -6.03 22.49
N ALA A 9 33.72 -7.16 23.18
CA ALA A 9 32.76 -7.76 24.10
C ALA A 9 33.50 -8.44 25.25
N ASN A 10 32.87 -8.48 26.42
CA ASN A 10 33.41 -9.16 27.60
C ASN A 10 33.02 -10.64 27.58
N GLU A 11 33.74 -11.47 28.36
CA GLU A 11 33.53 -12.93 28.39
C GLU A 11 32.10 -13.33 28.81
N ASN A 12 31.47 -12.54 29.68
CA ASN A 12 30.11 -12.77 30.17
C ASN A 12 29.01 -12.27 29.21
N ASP A 13 29.37 -11.61 28.11
CA ASP A 13 28.40 -11.04 27.18
C ASP A 13 27.82 -12.11 26.24
N SER A 14 26.69 -11.77 25.62
CA SER A 14 26.04 -12.59 24.62
C SER A 14 25.89 -11.80 23.32
N LEU A 15 26.41 -12.35 22.22
CA LEU A 15 26.24 -11.79 20.89
C LEU A 15 24.93 -12.33 20.29
N SER A 16 24.04 -11.43 19.86
CA SER A 16 22.86 -11.81 19.08
C SER A 16 22.94 -11.22 17.67
N VAL A 17 22.78 -12.08 16.66
CA VAL A 17 22.79 -11.69 15.25
C VAL A 17 21.39 -11.95 14.69
N GLN A 18 20.76 -10.88 14.21
CA GLN A 18 19.44 -10.93 13.61
C GLN A 18 19.50 -10.32 12.21
N VAL A 19 19.11 -11.11 11.21
CA VAL A 19 19.05 -10.70 9.82
C VAL A 19 17.67 -11.07 9.27
N LEU A 20 17.05 -10.17 8.51
CA LEU A 20 15.74 -10.40 7.93
C LEU A 20 15.74 -11.67 7.05
N GLY A 21 14.80 -12.59 7.28
CA GLY A 21 14.70 -13.86 6.56
C GLY A 21 15.60 -14.98 7.08
N PHE A 22 16.37 -14.74 8.15
CA PHE A 22 17.23 -15.74 8.79
C PHE A 22 16.91 -15.89 10.27
N GLU A 23 17.19 -17.08 10.81
CA GLU A 23 16.92 -17.42 12.19
C GLU A 23 17.84 -16.60 13.12
N LYS A 24 17.31 -16.15 14.25
CA LYS A 24 18.08 -15.40 15.24
C LYS A 24 19.16 -16.32 15.81
N LEU A 25 20.41 -15.89 15.72
CA LEU A 25 21.55 -16.59 16.31
C LEU A 25 21.95 -15.90 17.62
N VAL A 26 22.02 -16.63 18.72
CA VAL A 26 22.48 -16.13 20.03
C VAL A 26 23.65 -16.98 20.52
N ILE A 27 24.76 -16.34 20.86
CA ILE A 27 26.00 -17.01 21.27
C ILE A 27 26.63 -16.30 22.45
N HIS A 28 27.04 -17.05 23.45
CA HIS A 28 27.83 -16.53 24.58
C HIS A 28 29.29 -16.34 24.19
N VAL A 29 29.87 -15.19 24.54
CA VAL A 29 31.23 -14.79 24.15
C VAL A 29 32.28 -15.72 24.76
N ASN A 30 32.07 -16.24 25.97
CA ASN A 30 32.93 -17.26 26.57
C ASN A 30 33.10 -18.51 25.67
N LYS A 31 32.09 -18.87 24.86
CA LYS A 31 32.17 -20.01 23.90
C LYS A 31 32.85 -19.64 22.57
N LEU A 32 33.30 -18.41 22.42
CA LEU A 32 33.96 -17.87 21.23
C LEU A 32 35.46 -17.64 21.44
N ALA A 33 35.93 -17.53 22.69
CA ALA A 33 37.34 -17.41 23.00
C ALA A 33 38.09 -18.69 22.58
N ASN A 34 39.20 -18.54 21.87
CA ASN A 34 40.13 -19.65 21.63
C ASN A 34 40.99 -19.81 22.88
N GLU A 35 41.24 -21.05 23.31
CA GLU A 35 42.06 -21.37 24.51
C GLU A 35 43.45 -20.70 24.53
N ASN A 36 43.97 -20.26 23.38
CA ASN A 36 45.34 -19.74 23.26
C ASN A 36 45.47 -18.26 22.85
N ASP A 37 44.39 -17.53 22.59
CA ASP A 37 44.51 -16.11 22.20
C ASP A 37 43.24 -15.32 22.53
N SER A 38 43.23 -14.68 23.70
CA SER A 38 42.12 -13.92 24.26
C SER A 38 41.87 -12.57 23.56
N VAL A 39 42.68 -12.21 22.55
CA VAL A 39 42.65 -10.87 21.96
C VAL A 39 41.84 -10.81 20.66
N LYS A 40 41.75 -11.87 19.85
CA LYS A 40 41.00 -11.87 18.57
C LYS A 40 40.43 -13.24 18.19
N ALA A 41 39.13 -13.44 18.35
CA ALA A 41 38.42 -14.61 17.85
C ALA A 41 37.74 -14.33 16.50
N PHE A 42 38.21 -14.98 15.42
CA PHE A 42 37.53 -14.94 14.12
C PHE A 42 36.64 -16.17 13.95
N LYS A 43 35.33 -16.03 14.10
CA LYS A 43 34.37 -17.13 13.89
C LYS A 43 33.42 -16.83 12.74
N LYS A 44 33.27 -17.81 11.85
CA LYS A 44 32.30 -17.76 10.74
C LYS A 44 31.00 -18.41 11.19
N PHE A 45 29.88 -17.69 11.03
CA PHE A 45 28.55 -18.20 11.32
C PHE A 45 27.79 -18.44 10.02
N ARG A 46 27.14 -19.61 9.92
CA ARG A 46 26.20 -19.91 8.83
C ARG A 46 24.79 -19.67 9.38
N LEU A 47 24.11 -18.65 8.87
CA LEU A 47 22.73 -18.37 9.22
C LEU A 47 21.82 -19.33 8.47
N LYS A 48 20.84 -19.92 9.18
CA LYS A 48 19.79 -20.73 8.56
C LYS A 48 18.66 -19.83 8.11
N ILE A 49 18.13 -20.08 6.91
CA ILE A 49 16.98 -19.36 6.38
C ILE A 49 15.78 -19.68 7.29
N THR A 50 15.08 -18.65 7.75
CA THR A 50 13.82 -18.86 8.46
C THR A 50 12.77 -19.21 7.42
N THR A 51 12.36 -20.48 7.37
CA THR A 51 11.12 -20.86 6.70
C THR A 51 9.97 -20.36 7.57
N TYR A 52 9.68 -19.06 7.49
CA TYR A 52 8.39 -18.57 7.95
C TYR A 52 7.35 -19.28 7.09
N ASN A 53 6.57 -20.17 7.70
CA ASN A 53 5.27 -20.52 7.15
C ASN A 53 4.43 -19.24 7.31
N LEU A 54 4.62 -18.30 6.39
CA LEU A 54 3.82 -17.09 6.31
C LEU A 54 2.38 -17.59 6.17
N ALA A 55 1.59 -17.43 7.24
CA ALA A 55 0.17 -17.70 7.16
C ALA A 55 -0.34 -16.95 5.93
N ALA A 56 -1.02 -17.66 5.03
CA ALA A 56 -1.56 -17.07 3.83
C ALA A 56 -2.41 -15.86 4.26
N VAL A 57 -1.95 -14.66 3.92
CA VAL A 57 -2.72 -13.44 4.16
C VAL A 57 -3.78 -13.43 3.07
N TYR A 58 -4.98 -13.90 3.42
CA TYR A 58 -6.15 -13.74 2.58
C TYR A 58 -6.49 -12.25 2.53
N VAL A 59 -6.00 -11.57 1.49
CA VAL A 59 -6.50 -10.23 1.13
C VAL A 59 -7.88 -10.44 0.52
N ASN A 60 -8.89 -10.59 1.38
CA ASN A 60 -10.26 -10.48 0.92
C ASN A 60 -10.45 -9.05 0.43
N ALA A 61 -10.80 -8.90 -0.86
CA ALA A 61 -11.23 -7.63 -1.40
C ALA A 61 -12.33 -7.09 -0.47
N PHE A 62 -12.06 -5.97 0.19
CA PHE A 62 -12.96 -5.37 1.17
C PHE A 62 -14.26 -5.00 0.44
N LYS A 63 -15.27 -5.87 0.52
CA LYS A 63 -16.61 -5.54 0.07
C LYS A 63 -17.29 -4.78 1.20
N ILE A 64 -17.39 -3.46 1.04
CA ILE A 64 -18.00 -2.57 2.02
C ILE A 64 -19.43 -3.06 2.28
N LYS A 65 -19.75 -3.36 3.54
CA LYS A 65 -21.11 -3.79 3.88
C LYS A 65 -22.08 -2.60 3.78
N PRO A 66 -23.38 -2.83 3.51
CA PRO A 66 -24.34 -1.73 3.36
C PRO A 66 -24.43 -0.79 4.58
N ASN A 67 -24.31 -1.34 5.79
CA ASN A 67 -24.29 -0.58 7.04
C ASN A 67 -23.04 0.30 7.18
N GLU A 68 -21.87 -0.21 6.78
CA GLU A 68 -20.61 0.53 6.76
C GLU A 68 -20.67 1.67 5.76
N ARG A 69 -21.23 1.43 4.57
CA ARG A 69 -21.42 2.46 3.54
C ARG A 69 -22.32 3.60 4.03
N ALA A 70 -23.41 3.28 4.72
CA ALA A 70 -24.28 4.28 5.32
C ALA A 70 -23.56 5.10 6.41
N TYR A 71 -22.73 4.45 7.23
CA TYR A 71 -21.90 5.13 8.22
C TYR A 71 -20.90 6.08 7.56
N MET A 72 -20.14 5.60 6.56
CA MET A 72 -19.16 6.42 5.84
C MET A 72 -19.80 7.65 5.21
N LYS A 73 -20.93 7.48 4.51
CA LYS A 73 -21.69 8.61 3.93
C LYS A 73 -22.15 9.60 4.99
N ARG A 74 -22.59 9.13 6.16
CA ARG A 74 -22.95 10.01 7.28
C ARG A 74 -21.76 10.81 7.77
N ILE A 75 -20.58 10.21 7.90
CA ILE A 75 -19.35 10.90 8.32
C ILE A 75 -18.94 11.96 7.29
N ILE A 76 -18.89 11.60 6.00
CA ILE A 76 -18.52 12.52 4.91
C ILE A 76 -19.51 13.69 4.80
N ASN A 77 -20.81 13.40 4.88
CA ASN A 77 -21.87 14.40 4.77
C ASN A 77 -22.19 15.09 6.11
N ARG A 78 -21.33 14.92 7.14
CA ARG A 78 -21.48 15.74 8.34
C ARG A 78 -21.38 17.20 7.92
N PRO A 79 -22.17 18.09 8.53
CA PRO A 79 -21.99 19.52 8.37
C PRO A 79 -20.73 19.96 9.12
N THR A 80 -19.57 19.47 8.69
CA THR A 80 -18.24 19.89 9.14
C THR A 80 -17.64 20.72 8.02
N VAL A 81 -17.77 22.05 8.18
CA VAL A 81 -16.97 23.11 7.53
C VAL A 81 -17.09 23.27 6.00
N ARG A 82 -17.55 22.29 5.21
CA ARG A 82 -17.70 22.41 3.75
C ARG A 82 -19.07 22.97 3.30
N GLY A 83 -19.39 24.16 3.82
CA GLY A 83 -20.49 24.99 3.32
C GLY A 83 -21.80 24.86 4.08
N ILE A 84 -22.03 25.77 5.04
CA ILE A 84 -23.31 26.06 5.72
C ILE A 84 -23.82 24.85 6.56
N GLN A 85 -23.56 24.78 7.87
CA GLN A 85 -24.26 25.57 8.88
C GLN A 85 -23.34 25.97 10.04
N ILE A 86 -23.19 27.28 10.24
CA ILE A 86 -22.62 27.94 11.42
C ILE A 86 -23.67 27.96 12.55
N ALA A 87 -24.52 26.93 12.65
CA ALA A 87 -25.71 27.01 13.50
C ALA A 87 -25.37 26.99 15.00
N GLU A 88 -24.18 26.53 15.40
CA GLU A 88 -23.89 26.34 16.84
C GLU A 88 -22.78 27.22 17.43
N SER A 89 -21.68 27.55 16.74
CA SER A 89 -20.74 28.63 17.13
C SER A 89 -19.49 28.71 16.23
N PRO A 90 -18.99 29.92 15.88
CA PRO A 90 -17.69 30.11 15.20
C PRO A 90 -16.48 29.58 16.01
N ILE A 91 -16.60 29.49 17.34
CA ILE A 91 -15.55 28.93 18.21
C ILE A 91 -15.43 27.43 17.99
N THR A 92 -16.55 26.72 17.85
CA THR A 92 -16.58 25.29 17.54
C THR A 92 -15.95 25.02 16.18
N ALA A 93 -16.19 25.88 15.18
CA ALA A 93 -15.58 25.76 13.85
C ALA A 93 -14.04 25.92 13.91
N LEU A 94 -13.54 26.88 14.68
CA LEU A 94 -12.10 27.03 14.91
C LEU A 94 -11.52 25.82 15.66
N TRP A 95 -12.21 25.34 16.70
CA TRP A 95 -11.78 24.16 17.46
C TRP A 95 -11.73 22.90 16.58
N GLN A 96 -12.72 22.67 15.72
CA GLN A 96 -12.71 21.56 14.77
C GLN A 96 -11.59 21.71 13.73
N ARG A 97 -11.24 22.93 13.32
CA ARG A 97 -10.15 23.16 12.37
C ARG A 97 -8.75 22.95 12.98
N PHE A 98 -8.56 23.34 14.24
CA PHE A 98 -7.23 23.38 14.87
C PHE A 98 -6.97 22.28 15.90
N SER A 99 -7.98 21.58 16.41
CA SER A 99 -7.82 20.47 17.36
C SER A 99 -7.25 19.20 16.71
N LYS A 100 -6.58 18.36 17.51
CA LYS A 100 -6.09 17.04 17.09
C LYS A 100 -7.24 16.15 16.60
N ARG A 101 -8.35 16.13 17.34
CA ARG A 101 -9.56 15.37 17.01
C ARG A 101 -10.18 15.80 15.68
N GLY A 102 -10.18 17.10 15.40
CA GLY A 102 -10.68 17.62 14.12
C GLY A 102 -9.81 17.22 12.94
N LYS A 103 -8.48 17.27 13.09
CA LYS A 103 -7.54 16.77 12.07
C LYS A 103 -7.64 15.27 11.83
N GLU A 104 -7.89 14.49 12.88
CA GLU A 104 -8.15 13.05 12.77
C GLU A 104 -9.45 12.77 12.02
N LEU A 105 -10.51 13.54 12.30
CA LEU A 105 -11.79 13.42 11.60
C LEU A 105 -11.67 13.78 10.11
N GLU A 106 -10.96 14.87 9.77
CA GLU A 106 -10.72 15.26 8.37
C GLU A 106 -9.94 14.19 7.61
N LYS A 107 -8.95 13.56 8.26
CA LYS A 107 -8.23 12.42 7.67
C LYS A 107 -9.15 11.24 7.46
N LEU A 108 -10.04 10.94 8.41
CA LEU A 108 -10.99 9.86 8.31
C LEU A 108 -12.00 10.09 7.17
N GLU A 109 -12.51 11.32 7.04
CA GLU A 109 -13.38 11.74 5.94
C GLU A 109 -12.70 11.52 4.58
N LYS A 110 -11.45 11.97 4.42
CA LYS A 110 -10.66 11.74 3.20
C LYS A 110 -10.47 10.26 2.88
N ILE A 111 -10.14 9.44 3.88
CA ILE A 111 -10.01 7.99 3.71
C ILE A 111 -11.34 7.40 3.23
N PHE A 112 -12.46 7.81 3.82
CA PHE A 112 -13.78 7.32 3.39
C PHE A 112 -14.19 7.80 2.00
N GLU A 113 -13.91 9.05 1.64
CA GLU A 113 -14.10 9.57 0.27
C GLU A 113 -13.29 8.72 -0.73
N ASP A 114 -12.01 8.49 -0.45
CA ASP A 114 -11.13 7.72 -1.32
C ASP A 114 -11.58 6.26 -1.47
N VAL A 115 -12.03 5.63 -0.38
CA VAL A 115 -12.55 4.26 -0.41
C VAL A 115 -13.82 4.16 -1.25
N LEU A 116 -14.79 5.07 -1.06
CA LEU A 116 -16.01 5.09 -1.85
C LEU A 116 -15.74 5.42 -3.33
N ARG A 117 -14.76 6.29 -3.60
CA ARG A 117 -14.32 6.63 -4.95
C ARG A 117 -13.78 5.40 -5.67
N LYS A 118 -12.88 4.65 -5.02
CA LYS A 118 -12.31 3.40 -5.55
C LYS A 118 -13.40 2.36 -5.82
N GLU A 119 -14.33 2.17 -4.89
CA GLU A 119 -15.45 1.24 -5.09
C GLU A 119 -16.27 1.61 -6.34
N ALA A 120 -16.57 2.90 -6.56
CA ALA A 120 -17.31 3.36 -7.72
C ALA A 120 -16.54 3.16 -9.04
N ILE A 121 -15.22 3.36 -9.03
CA ILE A 121 -14.34 3.11 -10.16
C ILE A 121 -14.30 1.62 -10.48
N ASP A 122 -14.12 0.76 -9.47
CA ASP A 122 -14.03 -0.70 -9.64
C ASP A 122 -15.35 -1.28 -10.17
N GLN A 123 -16.50 -0.67 -9.83
CA GLN A 123 -17.80 -1.03 -10.41
C GLN A 123 -17.91 -0.67 -11.89
N LYS A 124 -17.38 0.48 -12.31
CA LYS A 124 -17.38 0.90 -13.71
C LYS A 124 -16.37 0.13 -14.56
N ILE A 125 -15.18 -0.10 -14.01
CA ILE A 125 -14.05 -0.73 -14.70
C ILE A 125 -13.62 -1.97 -13.91
N ASN A 126 -14.28 -3.09 -14.22
CA ASN A 126 -13.83 -4.39 -13.79
C ASN A 126 -12.85 -4.98 -14.83
N THR A 127 -11.95 -5.86 -14.39
CA THR A 127 -11.07 -6.69 -15.24
C THR A 127 -11.84 -7.35 -16.39
N GLU A 128 -13.02 -7.90 -16.11
CA GLU A 128 -13.87 -8.51 -17.11
C GLU A 128 -14.39 -7.51 -18.15
N SER A 129 -14.81 -6.32 -17.70
CA SER A 129 -15.24 -5.24 -18.60
C SER A 129 -14.09 -4.80 -19.49
N LEU A 130 -12.89 -4.58 -18.93
CA LEU A 130 -11.70 -4.22 -19.72
C LEU A 130 -11.34 -5.27 -20.77
N ARG A 131 -11.36 -6.56 -20.41
CA ARG A 131 -11.09 -7.66 -21.35
C ARG A 131 -12.08 -7.66 -22.51
N LYS A 132 -13.37 -7.45 -22.23
CA LYS A 132 -14.40 -7.33 -23.28
C LYS A 132 -14.18 -6.12 -24.18
N LEU A 133 -13.76 -4.98 -23.63
CA LEU A 133 -13.57 -3.74 -24.39
C LEU A 133 -12.31 -3.78 -25.27
N VAL A 134 -11.25 -4.42 -24.80
CA VAL A 134 -9.94 -4.46 -25.48
C VAL A 134 -9.76 -5.70 -26.36
N GLY A 135 -10.44 -6.81 -26.02
CA GLY A 135 -10.30 -8.08 -26.71
C GLY A 135 -9.00 -8.83 -26.38
N ASP A 136 -8.37 -8.51 -25.25
CA ASP A 136 -7.14 -9.14 -24.77
C ASP A 136 -7.41 -9.79 -23.41
N GLU A 137 -7.23 -11.11 -23.30
CA GLU A 137 -7.55 -11.89 -22.10
C GLU A 137 -6.53 -11.71 -20.98
N ASN A 138 -5.30 -11.30 -21.31
CA ASN A 138 -4.20 -11.22 -20.35
C ASN A 138 -4.09 -9.86 -19.66
N ILE A 139 -4.87 -8.86 -20.08
CA ILE A 139 -4.76 -7.52 -19.53
C ILE A 139 -5.30 -7.46 -18.09
N THR A 140 -4.49 -6.90 -17.19
CA THR A 140 -4.88 -6.58 -15.81
C THR A 140 -5.15 -5.09 -15.65
N ILE A 141 -5.92 -4.70 -14.63
CA ILE A 141 -6.19 -3.27 -14.32
C ILE A 141 -4.88 -2.51 -14.07
N GLU A 142 -3.91 -3.14 -13.41
CA GLU A 142 -2.60 -2.53 -13.12
C GLU A 142 -1.82 -2.25 -14.41
N GLN A 143 -1.78 -3.21 -15.34
CA GLN A 143 -1.17 -3.02 -16.65
C GLN A 143 -1.92 -1.95 -17.45
N PHE A 144 -3.25 -1.94 -17.39
CA PHE A 144 -4.07 -0.93 -18.06
C PHE A 144 -3.72 0.49 -17.58
N ARG A 145 -3.54 0.71 -16.27
CA ARG A 145 -3.13 2.03 -15.73
C ARG A 145 -1.76 2.48 -16.25
N ILE A 146 -0.84 1.54 -16.48
CA ILE A 146 0.49 1.83 -17.05
C ILE A 146 0.39 2.14 -18.55
N ILE A 147 -0.45 1.39 -19.26
CA ILE A 147 -0.63 1.52 -20.72
C ILE A 147 -1.37 2.82 -21.07
N CYS A 148 -2.36 3.19 -20.27
CA CYS A 148 -3.27 4.30 -20.51
C CYS A 148 -3.19 5.38 -19.41
N PRO A 149 -2.08 6.12 -19.30
CA PRO A 149 -1.91 7.14 -18.25
C PRO A 149 -2.83 8.36 -18.40
N GLU A 150 -3.38 8.58 -19.60
CA GLU A 150 -4.28 9.70 -19.89
C GLU A 150 -5.67 9.53 -19.24
N ILE A 151 -6.02 8.32 -18.84
CA ILE A 151 -7.31 7.99 -18.24
C ILE A 151 -7.19 8.11 -16.73
N THR A 152 -7.64 9.24 -16.18
CA THR A 152 -7.63 9.50 -14.74
C THR A 152 -8.83 8.88 -14.03
N ASP A 153 -8.68 8.65 -12.73
CA ASP A 153 -9.78 8.17 -11.86
C ASP A 153 -11.02 9.08 -11.94
N ASP A 154 -10.82 10.40 -12.03
CA ASP A 154 -11.92 11.37 -12.20
C ASP A 154 -12.60 11.23 -13.55
N PHE A 155 -11.85 11.04 -14.63
CA PHE A 155 -12.43 10.80 -15.95
C PHE A 155 -13.31 9.56 -15.94
N ILE A 156 -12.89 8.48 -15.28
CA ILE A 156 -13.68 7.24 -15.17
C ILE A 156 -15.00 7.48 -14.44
N LEU A 157 -15.00 8.30 -13.39
CA LEU A 157 -16.19 8.59 -12.58
C LEU A 157 -17.23 9.41 -13.34
N TYR A 158 -16.80 10.42 -14.10
CA TYR A 158 -17.72 11.35 -14.77
C TYR A 158 -18.03 10.99 -16.22
N ALA A 159 -17.16 10.27 -16.91
CA ALA A 159 -17.39 9.88 -18.29
C ALA A 159 -18.60 8.94 -18.43
N ASP A 160 -19.31 9.11 -19.54
CA ASP A 160 -20.30 8.16 -19.99
C ASP A 160 -19.63 6.86 -20.48
N SER A 161 -20.41 5.77 -20.50
CA SER A 161 -19.94 4.44 -20.90
C SER A 161 -19.34 4.44 -22.31
N TYR A 162 -19.93 5.20 -23.24
CA TYR A 162 -19.44 5.28 -24.62
C TYR A 162 -18.13 6.07 -24.73
N GLU A 163 -18.04 7.22 -24.06
CA GLU A 163 -16.83 8.05 -24.03
C GLU A 163 -15.66 7.30 -23.41
N LEU A 164 -15.92 6.61 -22.30
CA LEU A 164 -14.94 5.79 -21.60
C LEU A 164 -14.41 4.67 -22.51
N TYR A 165 -15.29 3.98 -23.23
CA TYR A 165 -14.90 2.96 -24.20
C TYR A 165 -13.98 3.51 -25.30
N ASN A 166 -14.35 4.64 -25.89
CA ASN A 166 -13.58 5.24 -26.98
C ASN A 166 -12.19 5.68 -26.49
N ALA A 167 -12.12 6.30 -25.31
CA ALA A 167 -10.85 6.70 -24.70
C ALA A 167 -9.93 5.49 -24.45
N ILE A 168 -10.49 4.41 -23.86
CA ILE A 168 -9.77 3.15 -23.61
C ILE A 168 -9.25 2.54 -24.92
N SER A 169 -10.12 2.42 -25.91
CA SER A 169 -9.79 1.82 -27.21
C SER A 169 -8.71 2.63 -27.95
N ALA A 170 -8.82 3.97 -27.93
CA ALA A 170 -7.86 4.86 -28.56
C ALA A 170 -6.47 4.74 -27.91
N SER A 171 -6.42 4.78 -26.57
CA SER A 171 -5.18 4.71 -25.82
C SER A 171 -4.46 3.37 -26.04
N TYR A 172 -5.20 2.25 -25.98
CA TYR A 172 -4.65 0.92 -26.25
C TYR A 172 -4.14 0.76 -27.69
N LYS A 173 -4.87 1.28 -28.69
CA LYS A 173 -4.41 1.31 -30.10
C LYS A 173 -3.11 2.10 -30.26
N ASN A 174 -3.00 3.24 -29.59
CA ASN A 174 -1.80 4.08 -29.64
C ASN A 174 -0.59 3.37 -29.02
N TRP A 175 -0.77 2.71 -27.88
CA TRP A 175 0.28 1.90 -27.26
C TRP A 175 0.75 0.76 -28.18
N LYS A 176 -0.18 0.02 -28.80
CA LYS A 176 0.16 -1.06 -29.74
C LYS A 176 0.93 -0.56 -30.97
N LYS A 177 0.58 0.64 -31.47
CA LYS A 177 1.35 1.31 -32.54
C LYS A 177 2.76 1.66 -32.09
N ARG A 178 2.94 2.17 -30.86
CA ARG A 178 4.27 2.48 -30.31
C ARG A 178 5.12 1.22 -30.18
N MET A 179 4.58 0.12 -29.68
CA MET A 179 5.31 -1.15 -29.60
C MET A 179 5.72 -1.72 -30.96
N LYS A 180 4.89 -1.55 -32.00
CA LYS A 180 5.24 -1.99 -33.37
C LYS A 180 6.37 -1.18 -34.01
N LYS A 181 6.58 0.07 -33.61
CA LYS A 181 7.66 0.94 -34.14
C LYS A 181 9.02 0.72 -33.47
N VAL A 182 9.05 -0.03 -32.37
CA VAL A 182 10.28 -0.31 -31.59
C VAL A 182 10.88 -1.66 -31.98
N LYS A 183 10.23 -2.40 -32.89
CA LYS A 183 10.80 -3.52 -33.64
C LYS A 183 11.26 -3.04 -35.01
#